data_AF-A0A2J8AZQ5-F1
#
_entry.id   AF-A0A2J8AZQ5-F1
#
_cell.length_a   1.000
_cell.length_b   1.000
_cell.length_c   1.000
_cell.angle_alpha   90.00
_cell.angle_beta   90.00
_cell.angle_gamma   90.00
#
_symmetry.space_group_name_H-M   'P 1'
#
loop_
_entity.id
_entity.type
_entity.pdbx_description
1 polymer ?
#
loop_
_entity_poly.entity_id
_entity_poly.type
_entity_poly.pdbx_seq_one_letter_code
_entity_poly.pdbx_strand_id
1 'polypeptide(L)'
;MTKMILMINSLIIQLSAMLSALIRAALPAVLQEQTATQVDDLFRTIVNSLSTEFLFGTFDTWGNAIGAALDILVTATVIYFVLKLFDDSRTWQLLKGFVFILLLTVFCNAIGLNTINYLLSNSISVLIIGVVVIFQPEMRTALETVGRNSLSLINTVSKDLNSSSQEIASMIESIAVACDDMASTCTGALIVLERSTALGELIKNSPAPVIINGNITSATLEQIFYKNSPLHDGALLIRNGRIYAARCHVPLADTYHLRKDLGTRHRAAIGASEMGDAVAIVVSEERGSISIAIDGRIYVLENGDALRSVLTKILLPEPDTTKEKSSPLAILQSFKTLGASLRRDKLDNVELIAGNKAVVRRLKRHRLVLKFLSAVLSFVLFSYVQAVNNPLEIASFSQLPITVQGMEYLDEQGFKMSSSDKTVNLVLRARRKTINKIKDNPAAIIAYVSLKEKEIKEGGHSYPVQIKINKIAAASYRVRSLDPLEITVNFNRDSGDYKQILPGTNRRGSGGLEQNLSEEAAASN
;
A
#
# COMPACT_ATOMS: atom_id res chain seq x y z
N MET A 1 11.09 -7.13 28.46
CA MET A 1 10.86 -7.68 27.11
C MET A 1 10.41 -9.14 27.12
N THR A 2 11.20 -10.10 27.63
CA THR A 2 10.94 -11.56 27.48
C THR A 2 9.54 -12.03 27.91
N LYS A 3 9.01 -11.57 29.06
CA LYS A 3 7.64 -11.88 29.50
C LYS A 3 6.55 -11.35 28.55
N MET A 4 6.77 -10.18 27.94
CA MET A 4 5.84 -9.59 26.97
C MET A 4 5.84 -10.38 25.66
N ILE A 5 7.00 -10.86 25.22
CA ILE A 5 7.14 -11.73 24.04
C ILE A 5 6.45 -13.08 24.29
N LEU A 6 6.64 -13.70 25.46
CA LEU A 6 5.93 -14.94 25.85
C LEU A 6 4.40 -14.76 25.89
N MET A 7 3.92 -13.64 26.43
CA MET A 7 2.48 -13.33 26.50
C MET A 7 1.88 -13.07 25.12
N ILE A 8 2.61 -12.36 24.24
CA ILE A 8 2.23 -12.18 22.83
C ILE A 8 2.20 -13.53 22.12
N ASN A 9 3.21 -14.39 22.29
CA ASN A 9 3.23 -15.72 21.65
C ASN A 9 2.07 -16.60 22.14
N SER A 10 1.74 -16.58 23.43
CA SER A 10 0.56 -17.27 23.96
C SER A 10 -0.74 -16.77 23.32
N LEU A 11 -0.90 -15.46 23.19
CA LEU A 11 -2.08 -14.84 22.57
C LEU A 11 -2.19 -15.15 21.07
N ILE A 12 -1.08 -15.11 20.33
CA ILE A 12 -1.06 -15.44 18.90
C ILE A 12 -1.35 -16.95 18.70
N ILE A 13 -0.82 -17.85 19.55
CA ILE A 13 -1.13 -19.29 19.50
C ILE A 13 -2.62 -19.55 19.77
N GLN A 14 -3.21 -18.88 20.76
CA GLN A 14 -4.65 -18.97 21.03
C GLN A 14 -5.50 -18.43 19.87
N LEU A 15 -5.12 -17.28 19.29
CA LEU A 15 -5.78 -16.69 18.13
C LEU A 15 -5.67 -17.60 16.88
N SER A 16 -4.52 -18.25 16.70
CA SER A 16 -4.30 -19.25 15.65
C SER A 16 -5.22 -20.46 15.80
N ALA A 17 -5.39 -20.97 17.02
CA ALA A 17 -6.25 -22.10 17.31
C ALA A 17 -7.74 -21.75 17.09
N MET A 18 -8.17 -20.56 17.53
CA MET A 18 -9.52 -20.07 17.27
C MET A 18 -9.81 -19.90 15.78
N LEU A 19 -8.90 -19.28 15.01
CA LEU A 19 -9.15 -19.05 13.58
C LEU A 19 -9.07 -20.35 12.76
N SER A 20 -8.16 -21.27 13.11
CA SER A 20 -8.12 -22.63 12.57
C SER A 20 -9.45 -23.36 12.77
N ALA A 21 -9.98 -23.40 14.00
CA ALA A 21 -11.26 -24.05 14.29
C ALA A 21 -12.44 -23.41 13.52
N LEU A 22 -12.40 -22.09 13.36
CA LEU A 22 -13.40 -21.28 12.65
C LEU A 22 -13.37 -21.53 11.13
N ILE A 23 -12.19 -21.67 10.53
CA ILE A 23 -12.03 -22.06 9.12
C ILE A 23 -12.48 -23.51 8.92
N ARG A 24 -12.09 -24.40 9.83
CA ARG A 24 -12.46 -25.83 9.79
C ARG A 24 -13.98 -26.05 9.91
N ALA A 25 -14.69 -25.15 10.61
CA ALA A 25 -16.15 -25.10 10.69
C ALA A 25 -16.83 -24.41 9.48
N ALA A 26 -16.09 -23.62 8.69
CA ALA A 26 -16.63 -22.91 7.52
C ALA A 26 -16.56 -23.74 6.22
N LEU A 27 -15.77 -24.81 6.19
CA LEU A 27 -15.57 -25.66 5.02
C LEU A 27 -16.51 -26.88 5.02
N PRO A 28 -17.07 -27.27 3.85
CA PRO A 28 -17.86 -28.49 3.74
C PRO A 28 -16.98 -29.74 3.91
N ALA A 29 -17.55 -30.80 4.47
CA ALA A 29 -16.84 -32.04 4.80
C ALA A 29 -16.07 -32.67 3.62
N VAL A 30 -16.55 -32.48 2.39
CA VAL A 30 -15.91 -32.98 1.15
C VAL A 30 -14.56 -32.31 0.85
N LEU A 31 -14.32 -31.09 1.36
CA LEU A 31 -13.05 -30.37 1.17
C LEU A 31 -12.12 -30.46 2.39
N GLN A 32 -12.60 -30.95 3.54
CA GLN A 32 -11.92 -30.81 4.83
C GLN A 32 -10.55 -31.50 4.89
N GLU A 33 -10.33 -32.68 4.30
CA GLU A 33 -9.05 -33.39 4.45
C GLU A 33 -7.85 -32.69 3.81
N GLN A 34 -7.98 -32.23 2.56
CA GLN A 34 -6.85 -31.58 1.86
C GLN A 34 -6.75 -30.07 2.11
N THR A 35 -7.87 -29.36 2.25
CA THR A 35 -7.82 -27.89 2.31
C THR A 35 -7.77 -27.35 3.73
N ALA A 36 -8.38 -28.01 4.73
CA ALA A 36 -8.26 -27.55 6.11
C ALA A 36 -6.85 -27.81 6.68
N THR A 37 -6.19 -28.90 6.26
CA THR A 37 -4.78 -29.17 6.62
C THR A 37 -3.83 -28.14 6.01
N GLN A 38 -4.01 -27.80 4.72
CA GLN A 38 -3.27 -26.72 4.08
C GLN A 38 -3.50 -25.37 4.78
N VAL A 39 -4.76 -24.96 5.00
CA VAL A 39 -5.03 -23.64 5.60
C VAL A 39 -4.57 -23.56 7.06
N ASP A 40 -4.65 -24.65 7.83
CA ASP A 40 -4.03 -24.72 9.16
C ASP A 40 -2.51 -24.52 9.10
N ASP A 41 -1.83 -25.13 8.13
CA ASP A 41 -0.39 -25.01 7.94
C ASP A 41 0.00 -23.60 7.46
N LEU A 42 -0.79 -22.99 6.56
CA LEU A 42 -0.66 -21.58 6.20
C LEU A 42 -0.81 -20.69 7.44
N PHE A 43 -1.83 -20.94 8.28
CA PHE A 43 -2.11 -20.07 9.43
C PHE A 43 -1.05 -20.21 10.52
N ARG A 44 -0.62 -21.45 10.83
CA ARG A 44 0.51 -21.73 11.72
C ARG A 44 1.80 -21.12 11.19
N THR A 45 2.04 -21.16 9.88
CA THR A 45 3.20 -20.52 9.24
C THR A 45 3.17 -19.00 9.39
N ILE A 46 2.03 -18.35 9.14
CA ILE A 46 1.84 -16.90 9.33
C ILE A 46 2.08 -16.52 10.80
N VAL A 47 1.43 -17.22 11.73
CA VAL A 47 1.51 -17.03 13.18
C VAL A 47 2.93 -17.19 13.71
N ASN A 48 3.59 -18.30 13.37
CA ASN A 48 4.96 -18.58 13.79
C ASN A 48 5.97 -17.62 13.15
N SER A 49 5.69 -17.11 11.93
CA SER A 49 6.52 -16.07 11.32
C SER A 49 6.44 -14.77 12.13
N LEU A 50 5.22 -14.33 12.51
CA LEU A 50 4.96 -13.13 13.29
C LEU A 50 5.53 -13.20 14.71
N SER A 51 5.66 -14.39 15.30
CA SER A 51 5.87 -14.55 16.75
C SER A 51 7.27 -14.23 17.27
N THR A 52 8.33 -14.26 16.44
CA THR A 52 9.66 -13.80 16.93
C THR A 52 10.69 -13.45 15.85
N GLU A 53 10.60 -14.01 14.64
CA GLU A 53 11.70 -13.92 13.65
C GLU A 53 11.30 -13.26 12.32
N PHE A 54 10.09 -12.70 12.22
CA PHE A 54 9.59 -12.04 11.00
C PHE A 54 10.57 -11.01 10.40
N LEU A 55 11.10 -10.13 11.25
CA LEU A 55 11.94 -9.01 10.83
C LEU A 55 13.35 -9.43 10.40
N PHE A 56 13.81 -10.61 10.85
CA PHE A 56 15.14 -11.13 10.60
C PHE A 56 15.31 -11.53 9.13
N GLY A 57 16.35 -11.04 8.46
CA GLY A 57 16.57 -11.28 7.03
C GLY A 57 15.85 -10.30 6.10
N THR A 58 14.94 -9.45 6.61
CA THR A 58 14.05 -8.61 5.79
C THR A 58 14.41 -7.13 5.86
N PHE A 59 14.81 -6.63 7.03
CA PHE A 59 15.12 -5.20 7.26
C PHE A 59 16.61 -4.92 7.51
N ASP A 60 17.48 -5.91 7.24
CA ASP A 60 18.91 -5.87 7.61
C ASP A 60 19.74 -4.81 6.87
N THR A 61 19.24 -4.32 5.73
CA THR A 61 19.85 -3.25 4.94
C THR A 61 18.81 -2.19 4.59
N TRP A 62 19.22 -0.93 4.52
CA TRP A 62 18.36 0.18 4.14
C TRP A 62 17.66 -0.04 2.79
N GLY A 63 18.35 -0.63 1.80
CA GLY A 63 17.75 -0.98 0.52
C GLY A 63 16.62 -2.00 0.62
N ASN A 64 16.80 -3.07 1.41
CA ASN A 64 15.75 -4.06 1.64
C ASN A 64 14.57 -3.47 2.43
N ALA A 65 14.87 -2.64 3.44
CA ALA A 65 13.85 -1.97 4.26
C ALA A 65 13.00 -0.98 3.45
N ILE A 66 13.61 -0.18 2.57
CA ILE A 66 12.91 0.73 1.66
C ILE A 66 12.07 -0.06 0.65
N GLY A 67 12.62 -1.15 0.07
CA GLY A 67 11.89 -2.04 -0.82
C GLY A 67 10.65 -2.65 -0.15
N ALA A 68 10.80 -3.17 1.08
CA ALA A 68 9.69 -3.70 1.88
C ALA A 68 8.64 -2.63 2.21
N ALA A 69 9.05 -1.42 2.58
CA ALA A 69 8.13 -0.32 2.86
C ALA A 69 7.34 0.13 1.61
N LEU A 70 8.00 0.16 0.45
CA LEU A 70 7.36 0.48 -0.83
C LEU A 70 6.39 -0.61 -1.27
N ASP A 71 6.77 -1.89 -1.15
CA ASP A 71 5.90 -3.04 -1.44
C ASP A 71 4.63 -3.03 -0.57
N ILE A 72 4.78 -2.82 0.74
CA ILE A 72 3.65 -2.66 1.67
C ILE A 72 2.80 -1.44 1.31
N LEU A 73 3.40 -0.31 0.91
CA LEU A 73 2.64 0.91 0.56
C LEU A 73 1.86 0.75 -0.75
N VAL A 74 2.46 0.14 -1.77
CA VAL A 74 1.79 -0.18 -3.04
C VAL A 74 0.67 -1.19 -2.81
N THR A 75 0.95 -2.28 -2.10
CA THR A 75 -0.04 -3.31 -1.78
C THR A 75 -1.18 -2.76 -0.93
N ALA A 76 -0.90 -1.90 0.07
CA ALA A 76 -1.94 -1.23 0.87
C ALA A 76 -2.77 -0.23 0.04
N THR A 77 -2.20 0.34 -1.02
CA THR A 77 -2.92 1.22 -1.96
C THR A 77 -3.85 0.40 -2.86
N VAL A 78 -3.38 -0.72 -3.41
CA VAL A 78 -4.21 -1.65 -4.20
C VAL A 78 -5.35 -2.20 -3.35
N ILE A 79 -5.07 -2.69 -2.14
CA ILE A 79 -6.08 -3.18 -1.20
C ILE A 79 -7.05 -2.05 -0.81
N TYR A 80 -6.60 -0.81 -0.62
CA TYR A 80 -7.49 0.32 -0.35
C TYR A 80 -8.45 0.59 -1.51
N PHE A 81 -7.98 0.52 -2.77
CA PHE A 81 -8.86 0.64 -3.93
C PHE A 81 -9.88 -0.50 -3.99
N VAL A 82 -9.46 -1.74 -3.76
CA VAL A 82 -10.37 -2.90 -3.69
C VAL A 82 -11.42 -2.73 -2.59
N LEU A 83 -11.01 -2.35 -1.37
CA LEU A 83 -11.95 -2.09 -0.27
C LEU A 83 -12.88 -0.89 -0.54
N LYS A 84 -12.43 0.12 -1.30
CA LYS A 84 -13.26 1.25 -1.72
C LYS A 84 -14.36 0.83 -2.71
N LEU A 85 -14.14 -0.20 -3.53
CA LEU A 85 -15.18 -0.76 -4.41
C LEU A 85 -16.32 -1.43 -3.60
N PHE A 86 -16.05 -1.80 -2.35
CA PHE A 86 -17.02 -2.37 -1.40
C PHE A 86 -17.60 -1.34 -0.41
N ASP A 87 -17.38 -0.03 -0.61
CA ASP A 87 -17.85 1.06 0.28
C ASP A 87 -19.37 1.34 0.14
N ASP A 88 -20.12 0.55 -0.63
CA ASP A 88 -21.59 0.58 -0.59
C ASP A 88 -22.09 0.06 0.78
N SER A 89 -22.94 0.88 1.38
CA SER A 89 -23.79 0.58 2.53
C SER A 89 -24.46 -0.81 2.51
N ARG A 90 -24.82 -1.34 1.33
CA ARG A 90 -25.47 -2.65 1.16
C ARG A 90 -24.48 -3.78 1.39
N THR A 91 -23.36 -3.76 0.68
CA THR A 91 -22.26 -4.74 0.79
C THR A 91 -21.73 -4.84 2.22
N TRP A 92 -21.56 -3.69 2.90
CA TRP A 92 -21.09 -3.66 4.29
C TRP A 92 -22.11 -4.25 5.29
N GLN A 93 -23.41 -4.25 4.98
CA GLN A 93 -24.43 -4.94 5.79
C GLN A 93 -24.36 -6.46 5.60
N LEU A 94 -24.24 -6.93 4.37
CA LEU A 94 -24.08 -8.36 4.05
C LEU A 94 -22.83 -8.94 4.72
N LEU A 95 -21.69 -8.24 4.65
CA LEU A 95 -20.44 -8.67 5.28
C LEU A 95 -20.57 -8.76 6.81
N LYS A 96 -21.29 -7.84 7.46
CA LYS A 96 -21.58 -7.93 8.91
C LYS A 96 -22.44 -9.13 9.25
N GLY A 97 -23.45 -9.44 8.44
CA GLY A 97 -24.28 -10.64 8.62
C GLY A 97 -23.44 -11.92 8.56
N PHE A 98 -22.56 -12.01 7.55
CA PHE A 98 -21.62 -13.13 7.41
C PHE A 98 -20.68 -13.26 8.61
N VAL A 99 -20.03 -12.17 9.02
CA VAL A 99 -19.14 -12.14 10.20
C VAL A 99 -19.88 -12.49 11.49
N PHE A 100 -21.13 -12.04 11.66
CA PHE A 100 -21.96 -12.38 12.81
C PHE A 100 -22.26 -13.88 12.89
N ILE A 101 -22.67 -14.52 11.79
CA ILE A 101 -22.92 -15.96 11.72
C ILE A 101 -21.65 -16.74 12.08
N LEU A 102 -20.51 -16.34 11.52
CA LEU A 102 -19.20 -16.94 11.76
C LEU A 102 -18.74 -16.81 13.22
N LEU A 103 -18.97 -15.66 13.87
CA LEU A 103 -18.74 -15.48 15.31
C LEU A 103 -19.70 -16.32 16.17
N LEU A 104 -20.97 -16.43 15.76
CA LEU A 104 -21.97 -17.25 16.44
C LEU A 104 -21.59 -18.74 16.41
N THR A 105 -21.07 -19.26 15.30
CA THR A 105 -20.56 -20.64 15.20
C THR A 105 -19.43 -20.89 16.20
N VAL A 106 -18.45 -19.98 16.30
CA VAL A 106 -17.35 -20.09 17.27
C VAL A 106 -17.86 -20.02 18.72
N PHE A 107 -18.84 -19.17 19.00
CA PHE A 107 -19.49 -19.09 20.31
C PHE A 107 -20.23 -20.38 20.67
N CYS A 108 -20.98 -20.96 19.73
CA CYS A 108 -21.65 -22.25 19.93
C CYS A 108 -20.64 -23.39 20.16
N ASN A 109 -19.54 -23.42 19.41
CA ASN A 109 -18.46 -24.39 19.60
C ASN A 109 -17.80 -24.24 20.99
N ALA A 110 -17.52 -23.01 21.43
CA ALA A 110 -16.91 -22.73 22.74
C ALA A 110 -17.79 -23.14 23.93
N ILE A 111 -19.12 -23.14 23.77
CA ILE A 111 -20.08 -23.58 24.78
C ILE A 111 -20.40 -25.10 24.66
N GLY A 112 -19.95 -25.77 23.58
CA GLY A 112 -20.24 -27.18 23.33
C GLY A 112 -21.64 -27.47 22.76
N LEU A 113 -22.28 -26.47 22.12
CA LEU A 113 -23.60 -26.59 21.50
C LEU A 113 -23.53 -27.34 20.15
N ASN A 114 -23.23 -28.63 20.21
CA ASN A 114 -22.92 -29.49 19.06
C ASN A 114 -23.97 -29.42 17.93
N THR A 115 -25.27 -29.48 18.24
CA THR A 115 -26.34 -29.46 17.24
C THR A 115 -26.43 -28.12 16.49
N ILE A 116 -26.30 -27.00 17.20
CA ILE A 116 -26.32 -25.67 16.59
C ILE A 116 -25.04 -25.44 15.80
N ASN A 117 -23.88 -25.85 16.33
CA ASN A 117 -22.61 -25.80 15.63
C ASN A 117 -22.64 -26.58 14.31
N TYR A 118 -23.22 -27.78 14.29
CA TYR A 118 -23.41 -28.59 13.08
C TYR A 118 -24.31 -27.88 12.05
N LEU A 119 -25.45 -27.35 12.48
CA LEU A 119 -26.39 -26.64 11.60
C LEU A 119 -25.76 -25.37 11.00
N LEU A 120 -25.07 -24.56 11.82
CA LEU A 120 -24.41 -23.34 11.37
C LEU A 120 -23.23 -23.63 10.43
N SER A 121 -22.39 -24.65 10.73
CA SER A 121 -21.25 -25.04 9.88
C SER A 121 -21.69 -25.45 8.48
N ASN A 122 -22.73 -26.29 8.39
CA ASN A 122 -23.32 -26.68 7.10
C ASN A 122 -23.98 -25.50 6.38
N SER A 123 -24.61 -24.59 7.14
CA SER A 123 -25.21 -23.37 6.58
C SER A 123 -24.15 -22.42 6.00
N ILE A 124 -22.97 -22.29 6.61
CA ILE A 124 -21.86 -21.46 6.09
C ILE A 124 -21.41 -21.95 4.71
N SER A 125 -21.35 -23.26 4.49
CA SER A 125 -20.97 -23.83 3.18
C SER A 125 -21.92 -23.40 2.06
N VAL A 126 -23.24 -23.40 2.31
CA VAL A 126 -24.25 -22.92 1.36
C VAL A 126 -24.22 -21.39 1.24
N LEU A 127 -24.00 -20.69 2.36
CA LEU A 127 -23.93 -19.23 2.42
C LEU A 127 -22.77 -18.66 1.60
N ILE A 128 -21.62 -19.32 1.54
CA ILE A 128 -20.48 -18.91 0.70
C ILE A 128 -20.87 -18.93 -0.79
N ILE A 129 -21.56 -19.97 -1.25
CA ILE A 129 -22.07 -20.06 -2.63
C ILE A 129 -23.10 -18.95 -2.88
N GLY A 130 -24.02 -18.74 -1.94
CA GLY A 130 -25.00 -17.65 -1.99
C GLY A 130 -24.36 -16.27 -2.07
N VAL A 131 -23.29 -16.00 -1.30
CA VAL A 131 -22.51 -14.76 -1.36
C VAL A 131 -21.90 -14.56 -2.74
N VAL A 132 -21.27 -15.58 -3.34
CA VAL A 132 -20.68 -15.46 -4.69
C VAL A 132 -21.74 -15.12 -5.75
N VAL A 133 -22.91 -15.75 -5.69
CA VAL A 133 -24.02 -15.47 -6.62
C VAL A 133 -24.60 -14.07 -6.40
N ILE A 134 -24.82 -13.66 -5.15
CA ILE A 134 -25.35 -12.34 -4.80
C ILE A 134 -24.38 -11.22 -5.20
N PHE A 135 -23.07 -11.42 -5.05
CA PHE A 135 -22.01 -10.44 -5.37
C PHE A 135 -21.60 -10.43 -6.85
N GLN A 136 -22.20 -11.28 -7.69
CA GLN A 136 -21.87 -11.36 -9.12
C GLN A 136 -22.12 -10.03 -9.87
N PRO A 137 -23.22 -9.28 -9.63
CA PRO A 137 -23.44 -7.96 -10.23
C PRO A 137 -22.39 -6.92 -9.79
N GLU A 138 -22.02 -6.90 -8.52
CA GLU A 138 -21.03 -5.97 -7.94
C GLU A 138 -19.64 -6.25 -8.50
N MET A 139 -19.24 -7.52 -8.60
CA MET A 139 -17.97 -7.92 -9.22
C MET A 139 -17.91 -7.51 -10.69
N ARG A 140 -19.02 -7.66 -11.43
CA ARG A 140 -19.15 -7.18 -12.81
C ARG A 140 -18.99 -5.65 -12.88
N THR A 141 -19.74 -4.90 -12.07
CA THR A 141 -19.69 -3.42 -12.08
C THR A 141 -18.30 -2.92 -11.70
N ALA A 142 -17.65 -3.52 -10.69
CA ALA A 142 -16.28 -3.19 -10.30
C ALA A 142 -15.28 -3.36 -11.45
N LEU A 143 -15.36 -4.47 -12.19
CA LEU A 143 -14.52 -4.71 -13.37
C LEU A 143 -14.86 -3.74 -14.52
N GLU A 144 -16.14 -3.43 -14.75
CA GLU A 144 -16.56 -2.41 -15.73
C GLU A 144 -16.01 -1.03 -15.37
N THR A 145 -16.00 -0.62 -14.10
CA THR A 145 -15.43 0.67 -13.64
C THR A 145 -13.91 0.71 -13.82
N VAL A 146 -13.19 -0.35 -13.42
CA VAL A 146 -11.72 -0.42 -13.57
C VAL A 146 -11.31 -0.40 -15.05
N GLY A 147 -12.00 -1.17 -15.90
CA GLY A 147 -11.74 -1.20 -17.34
C GLY A 147 -12.00 0.15 -18.03
N ARG A 148 -13.07 0.87 -17.66
CA ARG A 148 -13.41 2.17 -18.23
C ARG A 148 -12.45 3.28 -17.77
N ASN A 149 -12.08 3.32 -16.48
CA ASN A 149 -11.20 4.38 -15.96
C ASN A 149 -9.74 4.26 -16.45
N SER A 150 -9.28 3.04 -16.75
CA SER A 150 -7.95 2.83 -17.38
C SER A 150 -7.84 3.53 -18.74
N LEU A 151 -8.90 3.50 -19.54
CA LEU A 151 -8.93 4.15 -20.86
C LEU A 151 -9.06 5.69 -20.77
N SER A 152 -9.75 6.20 -19.74
CA SER A 152 -9.80 7.66 -19.50
C SER A 152 -8.43 8.23 -19.14
N LEU A 153 -7.65 7.55 -18.27
CA LEU A 153 -6.30 7.99 -17.91
C LEU A 153 -5.34 8.07 -19.11
N ILE A 154 -5.54 7.22 -20.12
CA ILE A 154 -4.74 7.22 -21.36
C ILE A 154 -5.17 8.38 -22.27
N ASN A 155 -6.47 8.67 -22.40
CA ASN A 155 -6.96 9.76 -23.25
C ASN A 155 -6.81 11.17 -22.65
N THR A 156 -6.70 11.33 -21.32
CA THR A 156 -6.54 12.65 -20.67
C THR A 156 -5.13 13.23 -20.83
N VAL A 157 -4.11 12.44 -21.18
CA VAL A 157 -2.72 12.91 -21.37
C VAL A 157 -2.52 13.73 -22.66
N SER A 158 -3.51 13.73 -23.58
CA SER A 158 -3.34 14.25 -24.95
C SER A 158 -4.28 15.39 -25.36
N LYS A 159 -4.95 16.08 -24.42
CA LYS A 159 -5.81 17.23 -24.75
C LYS A 159 -5.28 18.52 -24.12
N ASP A 160 -5.08 19.55 -24.95
CA ASP A 160 -4.53 20.87 -24.57
C ASP A 160 -5.21 21.47 -23.32
N LEU A 161 -4.40 21.65 -22.26
CA LEU A 161 -4.85 22.18 -20.96
C LEU A 161 -5.39 23.62 -21.05
N ASN A 162 -4.91 24.40 -22.04
CA ASN A 162 -5.37 25.76 -22.28
C ASN A 162 -6.74 25.78 -22.97
N SER A 163 -6.92 24.95 -24.00
CA SER A 163 -8.17 24.86 -24.77
C SER A 163 -9.34 24.36 -23.90
N SER A 164 -9.10 23.37 -23.03
CA SER A 164 -10.14 22.84 -22.13
C SER A 164 -10.63 23.86 -21.10
N SER A 165 -9.76 24.75 -20.62
CA SER A 165 -10.13 25.74 -19.59
C SER A 165 -11.11 26.79 -20.14
N GLN A 166 -10.94 27.19 -21.40
CA GLN A 166 -11.85 28.15 -22.06
C GLN A 166 -13.19 27.51 -22.45
N GLU A 167 -13.21 26.23 -22.85
CA GLU A 167 -14.43 25.43 -23.04
C GLU A 167 -15.26 25.32 -21.73
N ILE A 168 -14.58 25.13 -20.59
CA ILE A 168 -15.25 25.06 -19.27
C ILE A 168 -15.79 26.44 -18.85
N ALA A 169 -15.03 27.52 -19.05
CA ALA A 169 -15.47 28.86 -18.70
C ALA A 169 -16.73 29.30 -19.47
N SER A 170 -16.79 29.05 -20.78
CA SER A 170 -17.96 29.40 -21.62
C SER A 170 -19.18 28.52 -21.30
N MET A 171 -18.98 27.27 -20.91
CA MET A 171 -20.04 26.42 -20.35
C MET A 171 -20.61 27.00 -19.05
N ILE A 172 -19.76 27.42 -18.12
CA ILE A 172 -20.18 27.98 -16.82
C ILE A 172 -21.00 29.25 -17.03
N GLU A 173 -20.53 30.17 -17.88
CA GLU A 173 -21.26 31.39 -18.22
C GLU A 173 -22.64 31.07 -18.83
N SER A 174 -22.69 30.16 -19.80
CA SER A 174 -23.94 29.74 -20.46
C SER A 174 -24.96 29.13 -19.48
N ILE A 175 -24.49 28.36 -18.49
CA ILE A 175 -25.33 27.77 -17.45
C ILE A 175 -25.80 28.85 -16.47
N ALA A 176 -24.92 29.77 -16.05
CA ALA A 176 -25.24 30.82 -15.11
C ALA A 176 -26.31 31.76 -15.64
N VAL A 177 -26.15 32.25 -16.89
CA VAL A 177 -27.12 33.11 -17.58
C VAL A 177 -28.48 32.40 -17.70
N ALA A 178 -28.51 31.18 -18.26
CA ALA A 178 -29.77 30.45 -18.40
C ALA A 178 -30.47 30.16 -17.06
N CYS A 179 -29.72 29.90 -15.98
CA CYS A 179 -30.33 29.70 -14.66
C CYS A 179 -30.90 30.98 -14.08
N ASP A 180 -30.33 32.15 -14.36
CA ASP A 180 -30.84 33.47 -13.93
C ASP A 180 -32.10 33.86 -14.73
N ASP A 181 -32.08 33.66 -16.05
CA ASP A 181 -33.24 33.88 -16.92
C ASP A 181 -34.41 32.94 -16.57
N MET A 182 -34.13 31.66 -16.33
CA MET A 182 -35.12 30.70 -15.83
C MET A 182 -35.60 31.02 -14.41
N ALA A 183 -34.74 31.56 -13.54
CA ALA A 183 -35.12 32.01 -12.20
C ALA A 183 -36.13 33.17 -12.26
N SER A 184 -35.85 34.17 -13.09
CA SER A 184 -36.71 35.35 -13.28
C SER A 184 -38.12 34.98 -13.79
N THR A 185 -38.22 33.92 -14.60
CA THR A 185 -39.48 33.41 -15.16
C THR A 185 -40.12 32.29 -14.34
N CYS A 186 -39.52 31.88 -13.21
CA CYS A 186 -39.91 30.71 -12.42
C CYS A 186 -40.01 29.41 -13.26
N THR A 187 -39.11 29.25 -14.23
CA THR A 187 -39.01 28.05 -15.06
C THR A 187 -38.20 26.98 -14.34
N GLY A 188 -38.82 25.84 -14.04
CA GLY A 188 -38.21 24.74 -13.29
C GLY A 188 -37.14 23.98 -14.07
N ALA A 189 -35.89 23.99 -13.58
CA ALA A 189 -34.76 23.33 -14.23
C ALA A 189 -34.04 22.34 -13.30
N LEU A 190 -33.41 21.32 -13.89
CA LEU A 190 -32.56 20.35 -13.20
C LEU A 190 -31.39 19.95 -14.12
N ILE A 191 -30.20 20.49 -13.86
CA ILE A 191 -28.99 20.25 -14.68
C ILE A 191 -28.00 19.44 -13.85
N VAL A 192 -27.49 18.33 -14.37
CA VAL A 192 -26.53 17.44 -13.70
C VAL A 192 -25.22 17.45 -14.48
N LEU A 193 -24.15 17.89 -13.85
CA LEU A 193 -22.80 17.95 -14.40
C LEU A 193 -22.03 16.68 -14.01
N GLU A 194 -21.71 15.86 -14.99
CA GLU A 194 -20.83 14.69 -14.81
C GLU A 194 -19.38 15.13 -14.60
N ARG A 195 -18.69 14.51 -13.64
CA ARG A 195 -17.29 14.77 -13.31
C ARG A 195 -16.46 13.49 -13.43
N SER A 196 -15.77 13.03 -12.37
CA SER A 196 -14.93 11.83 -12.47
C SER A 196 -15.73 10.52 -12.41
N THR A 197 -16.94 10.56 -11.85
CA THR A 197 -17.89 9.43 -11.80
C THR A 197 -18.84 9.49 -12.98
N ALA A 198 -18.79 8.49 -13.86
CA ALA A 198 -19.67 8.42 -15.03
C ALA A 198 -21.12 8.07 -14.63
N LEU A 199 -22.06 8.97 -14.88
CA LEU A 199 -23.48 8.83 -14.54
C LEU A 199 -24.27 8.05 -15.60
N GLY A 200 -23.67 6.98 -16.14
CA GLY A 200 -24.29 6.14 -17.17
C GLY A 200 -25.62 5.51 -16.75
N GLU A 201 -25.81 5.31 -15.45
CA GLU A 201 -27.04 4.76 -14.86
C GLU A 201 -28.25 5.69 -15.01
N LEU A 202 -28.06 7.01 -14.99
CA LEU A 202 -29.16 7.96 -15.21
C LEU A 202 -29.80 7.75 -16.58
N ILE A 203 -28.99 7.48 -17.62
CA ILE A 203 -29.51 7.17 -18.95
C ILE A 203 -30.16 5.78 -18.98
N LYS A 204 -29.48 4.75 -18.46
CA LYS A 204 -29.97 3.35 -18.49
C LYS A 204 -31.31 3.17 -17.75
N ASN A 205 -31.50 3.87 -16.64
CA ASN A 205 -32.67 3.76 -15.78
C ASN A 205 -33.79 4.74 -16.17
N SER A 206 -33.56 5.59 -17.18
CA SER A 206 -34.59 6.47 -17.72
C SER A 206 -35.54 5.71 -18.64
N PRO A 207 -36.87 5.91 -18.55
CA PRO A 207 -37.82 5.25 -19.43
C PRO A 207 -37.78 5.77 -20.88
N ALA A 208 -37.38 7.03 -21.09
CA ALA A 208 -37.30 7.65 -22.42
C ALA A 208 -36.25 8.80 -22.48
N PRO A 209 -34.95 8.52 -22.25
CA PRO A 209 -33.91 9.55 -22.33
C PRO A 209 -33.70 10.01 -23.78
N VAL A 210 -33.56 11.32 -24.01
CA VAL A 210 -33.29 11.87 -25.34
C VAL A 210 -31.81 12.21 -25.43
N ILE A 211 -31.05 11.46 -26.23
CA ILE A 211 -29.63 11.73 -26.48
C ILE A 211 -29.51 12.87 -27.49
N ILE A 212 -28.77 13.93 -27.12
CA ILE A 212 -28.65 15.17 -27.92
C ILE A 212 -27.21 15.34 -28.45
N ASN A 213 -26.19 15.12 -27.61
CA ASN A 213 -24.77 15.39 -27.91
C ASN A 213 -24.47 16.82 -28.43
N GLY A 214 -25.26 17.81 -27.97
CA GLY A 214 -25.21 19.19 -28.43
C GLY A 214 -24.21 20.08 -27.69
N ASN A 215 -23.92 21.24 -28.27
CA ASN A 215 -23.16 22.29 -27.60
C ASN A 215 -24.01 22.97 -26.52
N ILE A 216 -23.37 23.52 -25.49
CA ILE A 216 -24.04 24.26 -24.42
C ILE A 216 -24.09 25.75 -24.82
N THR A 217 -25.29 26.31 -24.82
CA THR A 217 -25.58 27.75 -24.95
C THR A 217 -26.79 28.06 -24.06
N SER A 218 -26.95 29.30 -23.58
CA SER A 218 -28.07 29.63 -22.69
C SER A 218 -29.43 29.30 -23.33
N ALA A 219 -29.63 29.77 -24.57
CA ALA A 219 -30.85 29.55 -25.34
C ALA A 219 -31.18 28.05 -25.53
N THR A 220 -30.18 27.17 -25.62
CA THR A 220 -30.41 25.72 -25.71
C THR A 220 -30.85 25.13 -24.36
N LEU A 221 -30.31 25.62 -23.24
CA LEU A 221 -30.73 25.21 -21.90
C LEU A 221 -32.17 25.68 -21.62
N GLU A 222 -32.48 26.94 -21.90
CA GLU A 222 -33.83 27.51 -21.79
C GLU A 222 -34.86 26.73 -22.63
N GLN A 223 -34.54 26.43 -23.89
CA GLN A 223 -35.42 25.66 -24.80
C GLN A 223 -35.66 24.21 -24.33
N ILE A 224 -34.71 23.61 -23.62
CA ILE A 224 -34.85 22.27 -23.03
C ILE A 224 -35.84 22.31 -21.86
N PHE A 225 -35.76 23.31 -20.98
CA PHE A 225 -36.62 23.44 -19.80
C PHE A 225 -37.93 24.23 -20.04
N TYR A 226 -38.14 24.77 -21.23
CA TYR A 226 -39.39 25.43 -21.60
C TYR A 226 -40.61 24.54 -21.30
N LYS A 227 -41.59 25.07 -20.56
CA LYS A 227 -42.67 24.31 -19.90
C LYS A 227 -43.52 23.42 -20.82
N ASN A 228 -43.57 23.71 -22.12
CA ASN A 228 -44.32 22.90 -23.10
C ASN A 228 -43.41 22.01 -23.99
N SER A 229 -42.10 22.00 -23.74
CA SER A 229 -41.11 21.18 -24.45
C SER A 229 -41.18 19.72 -23.97
N PRO A 230 -41.21 18.70 -24.84
CA PRO A 230 -41.11 17.29 -24.42
C PRO A 230 -39.83 16.92 -23.65
N LEU A 231 -38.86 17.84 -23.55
CA LEU A 231 -37.56 17.63 -22.90
C LEU A 231 -37.49 18.13 -21.43
N HIS A 232 -38.45 18.95 -20.98
CA HIS A 232 -38.39 19.63 -19.67
C HIS A 232 -38.67 18.73 -18.45
N ASP A 233 -39.21 17.54 -18.71
CA ASP A 233 -39.65 16.57 -17.71
C ASP A 233 -38.51 15.62 -17.32
N GLY A 234 -37.58 16.11 -16.50
CA GLY A 234 -36.46 15.34 -15.96
C GLY A 234 -35.20 16.17 -15.78
N ALA A 235 -34.07 15.48 -15.64
CA ALA A 235 -32.76 16.10 -15.60
C ALA A 235 -32.13 16.24 -17.00
N LEU A 236 -31.32 17.28 -17.16
CA LEU A 236 -30.35 17.40 -18.24
C LEU A 236 -29.00 16.90 -17.76
N LEU A 237 -28.43 15.91 -18.45
CA LEU A 237 -27.07 15.42 -18.19
C LEU A 237 -26.06 16.11 -19.11
N ILE A 238 -25.10 16.81 -18.51
CA ILE A 238 -23.95 17.41 -19.17
C ILE A 238 -22.71 16.55 -18.91
N ARG A 239 -21.97 16.22 -19.99
CA ARG A 239 -20.74 15.41 -19.97
C ARG A 239 -19.71 16.05 -20.88
N ASN A 240 -18.47 16.20 -20.41
CA ASN A 240 -17.33 16.73 -21.20
C ASN A 240 -17.62 18.04 -21.94
N GLY A 241 -18.26 19.02 -21.26
CA GLY A 241 -18.60 20.31 -21.86
C GLY A 241 -19.74 20.29 -22.88
N ARG A 242 -20.53 19.21 -22.95
CA ARG A 242 -21.64 19.04 -23.90
C ARG A 242 -22.92 18.56 -23.26
N ILE A 243 -24.03 18.92 -23.88
CA ILE A 243 -25.37 18.41 -23.58
C ILE A 243 -25.43 16.95 -24.05
N TYR A 244 -25.32 15.99 -23.13
CA TYR A 244 -25.30 14.57 -23.51
C TYR A 244 -26.72 14.05 -23.74
N ALA A 245 -27.59 14.16 -22.73
CA ALA A 245 -28.97 13.71 -22.81
C ALA A 245 -29.90 14.58 -21.95
N ALA A 246 -31.14 14.77 -22.42
CA ALA A 246 -32.23 15.36 -21.66
C ALA A 246 -33.23 14.29 -21.23
N ARG A 247 -34.21 14.68 -20.39
CA ARG A 247 -35.25 13.79 -19.85
C ARG A 247 -34.70 12.62 -19.03
N CYS A 248 -33.56 12.83 -18.36
CA CYS A 248 -32.94 11.81 -17.51
C CYS A 248 -33.69 11.69 -16.17
N HIS A 249 -34.15 10.49 -15.85
CA HIS A 249 -34.72 10.17 -14.55
C HIS A 249 -33.60 10.02 -13.50
N VAL A 250 -33.73 10.75 -12.39
CA VAL A 250 -32.76 10.78 -11.29
C VAL A 250 -33.44 10.25 -10.04
N PRO A 251 -32.82 9.31 -9.29
CA PRO A 251 -33.40 8.82 -8.03
C PRO A 251 -33.53 9.97 -7.03
N LEU A 252 -34.66 10.01 -6.33
CA LEU A 252 -34.91 11.04 -5.30
C LEU A 252 -34.22 10.66 -4.00
N ALA A 253 -33.52 11.59 -3.36
CA ALA A 253 -32.89 11.34 -2.07
C ALA A 253 -33.93 10.98 -0.98
N ASP A 254 -33.65 9.93 -0.21
CA ASP A 254 -34.46 9.46 0.91
C ASP A 254 -34.17 10.22 2.22
N THR A 255 -32.97 10.77 2.34
CA THR A 255 -32.46 11.46 3.55
C THR A 255 -33.22 12.75 3.90
N TYR A 256 -34.02 13.29 2.97
CA TYR A 256 -34.65 14.61 3.07
C TYR A 256 -36.19 14.61 3.03
N HIS A 257 -36.87 13.46 3.16
CA HIS A 257 -38.36 13.37 3.18
C HIS A 257 -39.06 14.28 4.22
N LEU A 258 -38.35 14.78 5.25
CA LEU A 258 -38.92 15.62 6.31
C LEU A 258 -38.91 17.14 6.01
N ARG A 259 -38.23 17.60 4.94
CA ARG A 259 -38.21 19.02 4.57
C ARG A 259 -39.34 19.35 3.59
N LYS A 260 -40.44 19.89 4.13
CA LYS A 260 -41.63 20.32 3.37
C LYS A 260 -41.36 21.46 2.37
N ASP A 261 -40.20 22.09 2.45
CA ASP A 261 -39.75 23.23 1.65
C ASP A 261 -39.09 22.87 0.31
N LEU A 262 -38.85 21.57 0.03
CA LEU A 262 -38.10 21.08 -1.13
C LEU A 262 -38.95 20.25 -2.10
N GLY A 263 -39.15 20.76 -3.32
CA GLY A 263 -39.83 20.05 -4.41
C GLY A 263 -39.05 18.85 -4.99
N THR A 264 -39.68 18.10 -5.91
CA THR A 264 -39.13 16.88 -6.50
C THR A 264 -37.77 17.09 -7.19
N ARG A 265 -37.61 18.17 -7.98
CA ARG A 265 -36.33 18.52 -8.63
C ARG A 265 -35.18 18.76 -7.63
N HIS A 266 -35.47 19.34 -6.46
CA HIS A 266 -34.48 19.53 -5.39
C HIS A 266 -34.04 18.19 -4.80
N ARG A 267 -34.99 17.28 -4.53
CA ARG A 267 -34.70 15.92 -4.04
C ARG A 267 -33.95 15.07 -5.07
N ALA A 268 -34.25 15.25 -6.36
CA ALA A 268 -33.52 14.64 -7.45
C ALA A 268 -32.07 15.14 -7.52
N ALA A 269 -31.83 16.45 -7.43
CA ALA A 269 -30.46 17.00 -7.42
C ALA A 269 -29.61 16.49 -6.26
N ILE A 270 -30.19 16.38 -5.06
CA ILE A 270 -29.52 15.74 -3.92
C ILE A 270 -29.15 14.30 -4.27
N GLY A 271 -30.09 13.50 -4.80
CA GLY A 271 -29.84 12.12 -5.21
C GLY A 271 -28.75 11.97 -6.29
N ALA A 272 -28.74 12.83 -7.32
CA ALA A 272 -27.66 12.87 -8.30
C ALA A 272 -26.28 13.12 -7.65
N SER A 273 -26.23 14.01 -6.64
CA SER A 273 -25.01 14.29 -5.87
C SER A 273 -24.67 13.24 -4.79
N GLU A 274 -25.55 12.26 -4.55
CA GLU A 274 -25.27 11.08 -3.71
C GLU A 274 -24.72 9.90 -4.54
N MET A 275 -25.00 9.85 -5.86
CA MET A 275 -24.53 8.80 -6.78
C MET A 275 -23.03 8.90 -7.15
N GLY A 276 -22.35 10.01 -6.86
CA GLY A 276 -20.96 10.23 -7.26
C GLY A 276 -20.43 11.61 -6.86
N ASP A 277 -19.40 12.10 -7.56
CA ASP A 277 -18.83 13.44 -7.38
C ASP A 277 -19.51 14.52 -8.25
N ALA A 278 -20.72 14.24 -8.71
CA ALA A 278 -21.49 15.08 -9.62
C ALA A 278 -22.03 16.36 -8.94
N VAL A 279 -22.17 17.40 -9.75
CA VAL A 279 -22.75 18.69 -9.32
C VAL A 279 -24.10 18.84 -9.99
N ALA A 280 -25.17 18.97 -9.20
CA ALA A 280 -26.51 19.19 -9.74
C ALA A 280 -27.00 20.60 -9.43
N ILE A 281 -27.62 21.27 -10.39
CA ILE A 281 -28.13 22.63 -10.30
C ILE A 281 -29.64 22.57 -10.48
N VAL A 282 -30.38 23.33 -9.68
CA VAL A 282 -31.85 23.38 -9.67
C VAL A 282 -32.30 24.82 -9.74
N VAL A 283 -33.32 25.07 -10.56
CA VAL A 283 -34.13 26.30 -10.49
C VAL A 283 -35.52 25.91 -10.03
N SER A 284 -36.04 26.59 -9.01
CA SER A 284 -37.35 26.28 -8.42
C SER A 284 -38.50 26.83 -9.28
N GLU A 285 -39.42 25.96 -9.71
CA GLU A 285 -40.63 26.37 -10.45
C GLU A 285 -41.67 27.12 -9.58
N GLU A 286 -41.55 27.02 -8.25
CA GLU A 286 -42.44 27.69 -7.30
C GLU A 286 -41.91 29.05 -6.83
N ARG A 287 -40.58 29.24 -6.83
CA ARG A 287 -39.91 30.36 -6.15
C ARG A 287 -38.86 31.10 -6.98
N GLY A 288 -38.52 30.61 -8.17
CA GLY A 288 -37.38 31.11 -8.96
C GLY A 288 -36.00 30.83 -8.33
N SER A 289 -35.91 30.44 -7.05
CA SER A 289 -34.65 30.27 -6.33
C SER A 289 -33.71 29.27 -7.01
N ILE A 290 -32.47 29.70 -7.26
CA ILE A 290 -31.38 28.86 -7.76
C ILE A 290 -30.78 28.07 -6.58
N SER A 291 -30.45 26.80 -6.81
CA SER A 291 -29.81 25.95 -5.82
C SER A 291 -28.79 25.00 -6.47
N ILE A 292 -27.77 24.61 -5.71
CA ILE A 292 -26.73 23.68 -6.14
C ILE A 292 -26.58 22.54 -5.13
N ALA A 293 -26.52 21.30 -5.62
CA ALA A 293 -26.35 20.09 -4.84
C ALA A 293 -25.00 19.42 -5.10
N ILE A 294 -24.27 19.16 -4.01
CA ILE A 294 -22.89 18.65 -4.00
C ILE A 294 -22.73 17.74 -2.77
N ASP A 295 -22.14 16.55 -2.93
CA ASP A 295 -21.89 15.58 -1.85
C ASP A 295 -23.15 15.29 -0.98
N GLY A 296 -24.32 15.11 -1.61
CA GLY A 296 -25.59 14.84 -0.92
C GLY A 296 -26.14 16.02 -0.11
N ARG A 297 -25.78 17.25 -0.45
CA ARG A 297 -26.25 18.48 0.23
C ARG A 297 -26.65 19.53 -0.78
N ILE A 298 -27.76 20.22 -0.52
CA ILE A 298 -28.21 21.35 -1.31
C ILE A 298 -27.89 22.68 -0.63
N TYR A 299 -27.49 23.66 -1.43
CA TYR A 299 -27.18 25.03 -1.04
C TYR A 299 -28.01 25.98 -1.92
N VAL A 300 -28.77 26.88 -1.30
CA VAL A 300 -29.49 27.94 -2.03
C VAL A 300 -28.51 29.05 -2.38
N LEU A 301 -28.67 29.64 -3.57
CA LEU A 301 -27.82 30.70 -4.11
C LEU A 301 -28.66 31.96 -4.34
N GLU A 302 -28.03 33.14 -4.22
CA GLU A 302 -28.71 34.43 -4.35
C GLU A 302 -29.13 34.73 -5.80
N ASN A 303 -28.26 34.43 -6.77
CA ASN A 303 -28.43 34.72 -8.20
C ASN A 303 -27.49 33.88 -9.09
N GLY A 304 -27.55 34.08 -10.40
CA GLY A 304 -26.68 33.46 -11.41
C GLY A 304 -25.19 33.78 -11.20
N ASP A 305 -24.85 34.97 -10.69
CA ASP A 305 -23.46 35.33 -10.34
C ASP A 305 -22.88 34.47 -9.21
N ALA A 306 -23.66 34.22 -8.17
CA ALA A 306 -23.28 33.31 -7.10
C ALA A 306 -23.07 31.88 -7.64
N LEU A 307 -23.94 31.42 -8.54
CA LEU A 307 -23.79 30.14 -9.24
C LEU A 307 -22.50 30.10 -10.07
N ARG A 308 -22.22 31.14 -10.87
CA ARG A 308 -20.99 31.28 -11.67
C ARG A 308 -19.73 31.19 -10.81
N SER A 309 -19.70 31.91 -9.70
CA SER A 309 -18.57 31.92 -8.75
C SER A 309 -18.33 30.53 -8.14
N VAL A 310 -19.40 29.86 -7.69
CA VAL A 310 -19.32 28.50 -7.13
C VAL A 310 -18.89 27.47 -8.18
N LEU A 311 -19.46 27.50 -9.39
CA LEU A 311 -19.10 26.58 -10.47
C LEU A 311 -17.64 26.77 -10.93
N THR A 312 -17.19 28.02 -11.06
CA THR A 312 -15.79 28.37 -11.37
C THR A 312 -14.85 27.70 -10.38
N LYS A 313 -15.13 27.83 -9.08
CA LYS A 313 -14.31 27.24 -8.01
C LYS A 313 -14.31 25.70 -7.96
N ILE A 314 -15.33 25.05 -8.52
CA ILE A 314 -15.46 23.57 -8.50
C ILE A 314 -14.88 22.92 -9.78
N LEU A 315 -14.93 23.63 -10.90
CA LEU A 315 -14.67 23.07 -12.24
C LEU A 315 -13.38 23.57 -12.88
N LEU A 316 -12.91 24.79 -12.55
CA LEU A 316 -11.63 25.32 -13.01
C LEU A 316 -10.55 25.15 -11.93
N PRO A 317 -9.32 24.76 -12.30
CA PRO A 317 -8.18 24.85 -11.38
C PRO A 317 -7.93 26.33 -11.04
N GLU A 318 -7.51 26.62 -9.79
CA GLU A 318 -7.12 27.98 -9.42
C GLU A 318 -5.98 28.47 -10.33
N PRO A 319 -6.02 29.72 -10.82
CA PRO A 319 -4.96 30.25 -11.68
C PRO A 319 -3.64 30.32 -10.91
N ASP A 320 -2.60 29.68 -11.46
CA ASP A 320 -1.24 29.64 -10.91
C ASP A 320 -0.64 31.06 -10.77
N THR A 321 -0.89 31.67 -9.61
CA THR A 321 -0.43 33.03 -9.26
C THR A 321 0.92 33.02 -8.53
N THR A 322 1.75 32.00 -8.74
CA THR A 322 3.19 32.02 -8.41
C THR A 322 4.03 31.19 -9.37
N LYS A 323 4.56 31.81 -10.43
CA LYS A 323 5.79 31.33 -11.06
C LYS A 323 7.00 31.74 -10.21
N GLU A 324 7.30 30.97 -9.16
CA GLU A 324 8.62 31.07 -8.52
C GLU A 324 9.17 29.70 -8.13
N LYS A 325 10.46 29.49 -8.42
CA LYS A 325 11.14 28.20 -8.26
C LYS A 325 11.49 27.95 -6.78
N SER A 326 10.84 27.00 -6.12
CA SER A 326 11.42 26.42 -4.89
C SER A 326 10.96 24.98 -4.59
N SER A 327 11.94 24.07 -4.64
CA SER A 327 12.10 22.79 -3.91
C SER A 327 10.88 21.89 -3.60
N PRO A 328 10.95 20.56 -3.88
CA PRO A 328 9.87 19.60 -3.60
C PRO A 328 9.58 19.39 -2.09
N LEU A 329 10.37 19.97 -1.19
CA LEU A 329 10.11 19.95 0.27
C LEU A 329 9.10 21.03 0.73
N ALA A 330 8.90 22.11 -0.02
CA ALA A 330 7.93 23.15 0.34
C ALA A 330 6.48 22.65 0.26
N ILE A 331 6.21 21.76 -0.70
CA ILE A 331 4.90 21.11 -0.93
C ILE A 331 4.40 20.39 0.35
N LEU A 332 5.29 19.80 1.14
CA LEU A 332 4.90 19.07 2.35
C LEU A 332 4.47 19.99 3.51
N GLN A 333 4.90 21.25 3.51
CA GLN A 333 4.54 22.21 4.56
C GLN A 333 3.22 22.93 4.24
N SER A 334 2.94 23.24 2.97
CA SER A 334 1.68 23.87 2.55
C SER A 334 0.45 22.97 2.76
N PHE A 335 0.58 21.64 2.63
CA PHE A 335 -0.50 20.71 3.01
C PHE A 335 -0.86 20.75 4.51
N LYS A 336 0.07 21.16 5.38
CA LYS A 336 -0.16 21.26 6.82
C LYS A 336 -0.87 22.56 7.21
N THR A 337 -0.70 23.63 6.43
CA THR A 337 -1.39 24.93 6.62
C THR A 337 -2.74 24.98 5.92
N LEU A 338 -2.94 24.29 4.79
CA LEU A 338 -4.23 24.19 4.08
C LEU A 338 -5.37 23.64 4.97
N GLY A 339 -5.06 22.68 5.84
CA GLY A 339 -6.02 22.13 6.81
C GLY A 339 -6.37 23.08 7.96
N ALA A 340 -5.64 24.18 8.11
CA ALA A 340 -5.82 25.17 9.18
C ALA A 340 -6.44 26.49 8.68
N SER A 341 -6.18 26.91 7.43
CA SER A 341 -6.75 28.14 6.86
C SER A 341 -8.24 28.01 6.48
N LEU A 342 -8.73 26.81 6.13
CA LEU A 342 -10.17 26.51 5.95
C LEU A 342 -11.00 26.56 7.24
N ARG A 343 -10.56 27.34 8.25
CA ARG A 343 -11.17 27.39 9.58
C ARG A 343 -11.30 28.79 10.17
N ARG A 344 -10.89 29.84 9.45
CA ARG A 344 -11.17 31.24 9.81
C ARG A 344 -11.45 32.08 8.56
N ASP A 345 -12.43 32.95 8.76
CA ASP A 345 -12.77 34.17 8.02
C ASP A 345 -13.54 34.03 6.68
N LYS A 346 -14.68 34.74 6.63
CA LYS A 346 -15.62 34.93 5.51
C LYS A 346 -16.34 33.69 4.98
N LEU A 347 -17.14 33.09 5.86
CA LEU A 347 -18.30 32.26 5.47
C LEU A 347 -19.59 32.72 6.20
N ASP A 348 -19.63 34.01 6.59
CA ASP A 348 -20.56 34.53 7.60
C ASP A 348 -21.94 34.95 7.03
N ASN A 349 -22.11 34.95 5.71
CA ASN A 349 -23.39 35.26 5.04
C ASN A 349 -24.12 34.02 4.48
N VAL A 350 -23.54 32.82 4.57
CA VAL A 350 -24.25 31.59 4.20
C VAL A 350 -24.86 31.01 5.47
N GLU A 351 -26.19 31.07 5.59
CA GLU A 351 -26.92 30.57 6.76
C GLU A 351 -26.74 29.04 6.89
N LEU A 352 -25.72 28.63 7.65
CA LEU A 352 -25.32 27.24 7.84
C LEU A 352 -26.29 26.52 8.77
N ILE A 353 -27.41 26.05 8.21
CA ILE A 353 -28.48 25.41 8.97
C ILE A 353 -27.94 24.22 9.79
N ALA A 354 -28.07 24.36 11.10
CA ALA A 354 -27.33 23.56 12.07
C ALA A 354 -27.84 22.12 12.18
N GLY A 355 -26.95 21.14 11.99
CA GLY A 355 -27.24 19.73 12.29
C GLY A 355 -26.06 18.76 12.10
N ASN A 356 -25.09 19.09 11.25
CA ASN A 356 -24.30 18.04 10.57
C ASN A 356 -22.93 17.65 11.20
N LYS A 357 -22.60 18.10 12.42
CA LYS A 357 -21.30 17.78 13.06
C LYS A 357 -21.12 16.28 13.38
N ALA A 358 -22.21 15.54 13.63
CA ALA A 358 -22.17 14.11 13.93
C ALA A 358 -21.91 13.23 12.70
N VAL A 359 -22.57 13.50 11.57
CA VAL A 359 -22.44 12.69 10.33
C VAL A 359 -21.07 12.88 9.69
N VAL A 360 -20.54 14.11 9.67
CA VAL A 360 -19.17 14.38 9.17
C VAL A 360 -18.10 13.60 9.97
N ARG A 361 -18.29 13.43 11.29
CA ARG A 361 -17.43 12.57 12.11
C ARG A 361 -17.59 11.08 11.74
N ARG A 362 -18.80 10.62 11.40
CA ARG A 362 -19.09 9.24 10.96
C ARG A 362 -18.40 8.91 9.63
N LEU A 363 -18.51 9.79 8.64
CA LEU A 363 -17.89 9.62 7.31
C LEU A 363 -16.35 9.68 7.36
N LYS A 364 -15.77 10.63 8.12
CA LYS A 364 -14.32 10.66 8.35
C LYS A 364 -13.83 9.39 9.07
N ARG A 365 -14.60 8.87 10.02
CA ARG A 365 -14.28 7.59 10.68
C ARG A 365 -14.32 6.41 9.71
N HIS A 366 -15.28 6.34 8.78
CA HIS A 366 -15.35 5.27 7.78
C HIS A 366 -14.11 5.22 6.88
N ARG A 367 -13.77 6.36 6.25
CA ARG A 367 -12.58 6.46 5.39
C ARG A 367 -11.26 6.20 6.14
N LEU A 368 -11.20 6.52 7.43
CA LEU A 368 -10.03 6.20 8.27
C LEU A 368 -9.95 4.69 8.59
N VAL A 369 -11.08 4.05 8.90
CA VAL A 369 -11.16 2.60 9.15
C VAL A 369 -10.76 1.81 7.90
N LEU A 370 -11.21 2.21 6.71
CA LEU A 370 -10.80 1.59 5.44
C LEU A 370 -9.29 1.65 5.20
N LYS A 371 -8.66 2.82 5.45
CA LYS A 371 -7.19 2.98 5.34
C LYS A 371 -6.41 2.18 6.38
N PHE A 372 -6.93 2.08 7.60
CA PHE A 372 -6.33 1.25 8.64
C PHE A 372 -6.43 -0.24 8.28
N LEU A 373 -7.61 -0.68 7.82
CA LEU A 373 -7.87 -2.06 7.40
C LEU A 373 -6.99 -2.45 6.20
N SER A 374 -6.81 -1.57 5.21
CA SER A 374 -5.95 -1.86 4.06
C SER A 374 -4.47 -1.97 4.45
N ALA A 375 -3.99 -1.13 5.38
CA ALA A 375 -2.64 -1.21 5.90
C ALA A 375 -2.39 -2.51 6.70
N VAL A 376 -3.35 -2.91 7.55
CA VAL A 376 -3.29 -4.18 8.30
C VAL A 376 -3.29 -5.38 7.35
N LEU A 377 -4.24 -5.43 6.40
CA LEU A 377 -4.34 -6.55 5.46
C LEU A 377 -3.12 -6.64 4.54
N SER A 378 -2.57 -5.51 4.11
CA SER A 378 -1.32 -5.46 3.35
C SER A 378 -0.12 -5.97 4.15
N PHE A 379 -0.03 -5.64 5.44
CA PHE A 379 1.06 -6.12 6.30
C PHE A 379 0.96 -7.63 6.52
N VAL A 380 -0.25 -8.17 6.72
CA VAL A 380 -0.49 -9.61 6.83
C VAL A 380 -0.13 -10.33 5.52
N LEU A 381 -0.55 -9.80 4.37
CA LEU A 381 -0.24 -10.37 3.05
C LEU A 381 1.26 -10.34 2.75
N PHE A 382 1.93 -9.22 2.99
CA PHE A 382 3.40 -9.12 2.89
C PHE A 382 4.10 -10.12 3.82
N SER A 383 3.59 -10.29 5.04
CA SER A 383 4.15 -11.23 6.01
C SER A 383 4.04 -12.68 5.54
N TYR A 384 2.88 -13.05 4.99
CA TYR A 384 2.64 -14.34 4.36
C TYR A 384 3.59 -14.61 3.17
N VAL A 385 3.68 -13.66 2.23
CA VAL A 385 4.56 -13.77 1.06
C VAL A 385 6.02 -13.95 1.48
N GLN A 386 6.48 -13.24 2.51
CA GLN A 386 7.83 -13.40 3.05
C GLN A 386 8.04 -14.74 3.77
N ALA A 387 7.02 -15.31 4.41
CA ALA A 387 7.12 -16.62 5.05
C ALA A 387 7.23 -17.75 4.02
N VAL A 388 6.43 -17.69 2.94
CA VAL A 388 6.36 -18.73 1.90
C VAL A 388 7.51 -18.63 0.90
N ASN A 389 7.79 -17.44 0.35
CA ASN A 389 8.76 -17.29 -0.75
C ASN A 389 10.21 -17.11 -0.28
N ASN A 390 10.43 -16.81 1.01
CA ASN A 390 11.76 -16.57 1.56
C ASN A 390 11.90 -17.10 3.00
N PRO A 391 11.63 -18.39 3.24
CA PRO A 391 11.61 -18.98 4.57
C PRO A 391 12.98 -18.93 5.26
N LEU A 392 12.97 -19.12 6.58
CA LEU A 392 14.18 -19.26 7.39
C LEU A 392 14.69 -20.70 7.30
N GLU A 393 15.89 -20.87 6.75
CA GLU A 393 16.54 -22.15 6.55
C GLU A 393 17.82 -22.25 7.40
N ILE A 394 18.30 -23.49 7.54
CA ILE A 394 19.57 -23.81 8.19
C ILE A 394 20.47 -24.42 7.12
N ALA A 395 21.69 -23.91 7.01
CA ALA A 395 22.67 -24.36 6.04
C ALA A 395 24.00 -24.67 6.75
N SER A 396 24.56 -25.85 6.47
CA SER A 396 25.86 -26.28 6.95
C SER A 396 26.92 -26.06 5.87
N PHE A 397 28.05 -25.49 6.25
CA PHE A 397 29.22 -25.27 5.41
C PHE A 397 30.39 -25.97 6.09
N SER A 398 30.95 -26.98 5.43
CA SER A 398 32.05 -27.79 5.95
C SER A 398 33.39 -27.33 5.38
N GLN A 399 34.48 -27.61 6.10
CA GLN A 399 35.85 -27.43 5.61
C GLN A 399 36.23 -25.98 5.22
N LEU A 400 35.69 -24.96 5.89
CA LEU A 400 36.03 -23.57 5.62
C LEU A 400 37.46 -23.24 6.10
N PRO A 401 38.36 -22.70 5.26
CA PRO A 401 39.72 -22.36 5.67
C PRO A 401 39.73 -21.16 6.64
N ILE A 402 40.57 -21.23 7.67
CA ILE A 402 40.78 -20.12 8.61
C ILE A 402 41.87 -19.17 8.09
N THR A 403 41.59 -17.88 8.09
CA THR A 403 42.57 -16.82 7.82
C THR A 403 43.00 -16.15 9.13
N VAL A 404 44.29 -16.13 9.44
CA VAL A 404 44.81 -15.43 10.63
C VAL A 404 45.03 -13.96 10.27
N GLN A 405 44.48 -13.05 11.06
CA GLN A 405 44.64 -11.60 10.88
C GLN A 405 45.58 -11.04 11.95
N GLY A 406 46.55 -10.23 11.52
CA GLY A 406 47.61 -9.68 12.37
C GLY A 406 48.98 -10.36 12.24
N MET A 407 49.24 -11.11 11.15
CA MET A 407 50.53 -11.78 10.91
C MET A 407 51.72 -10.81 10.84
N GLU A 408 51.49 -9.58 10.38
CA GLU A 408 52.49 -8.49 10.29
C GLU A 408 53.18 -8.22 11.64
N TYR A 409 52.44 -8.30 12.74
CA TYR A 409 52.97 -8.15 14.11
C TYR A 409 53.79 -9.35 14.61
N LEU A 410 53.69 -10.53 13.97
CA LEU A 410 54.45 -11.73 14.34
C LEU A 410 55.81 -11.76 13.64
N ASP A 411 55.85 -11.36 12.37
CA ASP A 411 57.08 -11.32 11.57
C ASP A 411 58.05 -10.26 12.12
N GLU A 412 57.56 -9.09 12.55
CA GLU A 412 58.36 -8.06 13.25
C GLU A 412 58.99 -8.56 14.57
N GLN A 413 58.40 -9.58 15.20
CA GLN A 413 58.83 -10.14 16.49
C GLN A 413 59.60 -11.47 16.34
N GLY A 414 59.77 -11.99 15.12
CA GLY A 414 60.51 -13.22 14.83
C GLY A 414 59.82 -14.52 15.27
N PHE A 415 58.48 -14.52 15.35
CA PHE A 415 57.71 -15.71 15.73
C PHE A 415 57.15 -16.46 14.52
N LYS A 416 57.47 -17.75 14.41
CA LYS A 416 56.82 -18.66 13.45
C LYS A 416 55.58 -19.29 14.07
N MET A 417 54.49 -19.29 13.30
CA MET A 417 53.20 -19.84 13.71
C MET A 417 53.01 -21.28 13.20
N SER A 418 52.46 -22.15 14.05
CA SER A 418 51.89 -23.44 13.67
C SER A 418 50.49 -23.62 14.27
N SER A 419 49.50 -23.89 13.42
CA SER A 419 48.13 -24.24 13.86
C SER A 419 47.82 -25.71 13.59
N SER A 420 47.15 -26.35 14.55
CA SER A 420 46.62 -27.72 14.39
C SER A 420 45.49 -27.75 13.36
N ASP A 421 44.52 -26.87 13.55
CA ASP A 421 43.25 -26.92 12.82
C ASP A 421 43.30 -25.95 11.64
N LYS A 422 43.13 -26.48 10.43
CA LYS A 422 43.17 -25.71 9.17
C LYS A 422 41.80 -25.41 8.60
N THR A 423 40.74 -26.02 9.15
CA THR A 423 39.37 -25.83 8.68
C THR A 423 38.36 -25.77 9.82
N VAL A 424 37.20 -25.16 9.54
CA VAL A 424 36.07 -25.01 10.47
C VAL A 424 34.78 -25.47 9.79
N ASN A 425 33.90 -26.11 10.57
CA ASN A 425 32.53 -26.43 10.19
C ASN A 425 31.57 -25.40 10.79
N LEU A 426 30.68 -24.86 9.96
CA LEU A 426 29.81 -23.74 10.29
C LEU A 426 28.35 -24.07 9.96
N VAL A 427 27.47 -23.99 10.95
CA VAL A 427 26.01 -24.06 10.73
C VAL A 427 25.41 -22.66 10.85
N LEU A 428 24.90 -22.13 9.74
CA LEU A 428 24.22 -20.83 9.66
C LEU A 428 22.71 -20.99 9.63
N ARG A 429 22.00 -20.03 10.23
CA ARG A 429 20.55 -19.85 10.09
C ARG A 429 20.28 -18.48 9.50
N ALA A 430 19.61 -18.44 8.36
CA ALA A 430 19.32 -17.23 7.58
C ALA A 430 18.13 -17.46 6.63
N ARG A 431 17.63 -16.42 5.97
CA ARG A 431 16.57 -16.58 4.95
C ARG A 431 17.12 -17.24 3.68
N ARG A 432 16.28 -18.02 2.97
CA ARG A 432 16.63 -18.76 1.73
C ARG A 432 17.41 -17.91 0.73
N LYS A 433 16.96 -16.67 0.43
CA LYS A 433 17.67 -15.75 -0.49
C LYS A 433 19.10 -15.40 -0.04
N THR A 434 19.34 -15.34 1.27
CA THR A 434 20.67 -15.09 1.85
C THR A 434 21.53 -16.35 1.79
N ILE A 435 20.96 -17.53 2.10
CA ILE A 435 21.66 -18.82 2.01
C ILE A 435 22.10 -19.13 0.59
N ASN A 436 21.25 -18.87 -0.41
CA ASN A 436 21.61 -19.07 -1.81
C ASN A 436 22.81 -18.18 -2.19
N LYS A 437 22.77 -16.87 -1.88
CA LYS A 437 23.92 -15.96 -2.10
C LYS A 437 25.23 -16.43 -1.44
N ILE A 438 25.15 -17.15 -0.32
CA ILE A 438 26.32 -17.74 0.37
C ILE A 438 26.77 -19.03 -0.34
N LYS A 439 25.84 -19.88 -0.79
CA LYS A 439 26.15 -21.10 -1.56
C LYS A 439 26.72 -20.80 -2.95
N ASP A 440 26.24 -19.74 -3.61
CA ASP A 440 26.69 -19.29 -4.92
C ASP A 440 28.11 -18.68 -4.87
N ASN A 441 28.57 -18.26 -3.68
CA ASN A 441 29.93 -17.76 -3.45
C ASN A 441 30.45 -18.19 -2.06
N PRO A 442 30.88 -19.45 -1.90
CA PRO A 442 31.32 -19.97 -0.60
C PRO A 442 32.60 -19.28 -0.10
N ALA A 443 33.43 -18.76 -1.01
CA ALA A 443 34.61 -17.95 -0.70
C ALA A 443 34.28 -16.58 -0.06
N ALA A 444 33.00 -16.18 -0.01
CA ALA A 444 32.58 -15.00 0.74
C ALA A 444 32.59 -15.22 2.26
N ILE A 445 32.60 -16.47 2.75
CA ILE A 445 32.69 -16.77 4.18
C ILE A 445 34.15 -16.70 4.63
N ILE A 446 34.49 -15.68 5.41
CA ILE A 446 35.81 -15.52 6.01
C ILE A 446 35.72 -15.96 7.48
N ALA A 447 36.23 -17.16 7.77
CA ALA A 447 36.55 -17.57 9.13
C ALA A 447 37.93 -16.96 9.48
N TYR A 448 38.02 -16.21 10.58
CA TYR A 448 39.25 -15.54 10.96
C TYR A 448 39.50 -15.53 12.46
N VAL A 449 40.79 -15.54 12.79
CA VAL A 449 41.30 -15.32 14.15
C VAL A 449 41.94 -13.94 14.16
N SER A 450 41.53 -13.10 15.12
CA SER A 450 42.11 -11.77 15.34
C SER A 450 43.12 -11.85 16.47
N LEU A 451 44.40 -11.71 16.12
CA LEU A 451 45.47 -11.53 17.09
C LEU A 451 45.38 -10.09 17.62
N LYS A 452 44.78 -9.92 18.80
CA LYS A 452 44.78 -8.62 19.49
C LYS A 452 46.11 -8.39 20.20
N GLU A 453 46.48 -7.12 20.26
CA GLU A 453 47.63 -6.52 20.94
C GLU A 453 47.67 -6.85 22.45
N LYS A 454 48.07 -8.08 22.75
CA LYS A 454 48.42 -8.62 24.05
C LYS A 454 49.72 -9.37 23.89
N GLU A 455 50.62 -9.24 24.87
CA GLU A 455 51.93 -9.90 24.92
C GLU A 455 51.86 -11.36 24.43
N ILE A 456 52.31 -11.61 23.21
CA ILE A 456 52.34 -12.95 22.61
C ILE A 456 53.52 -13.68 23.25
N LYS A 457 53.21 -14.66 24.10
CA LYS A 457 54.21 -15.46 24.83
C LYS A 457 54.44 -16.77 24.08
N GLU A 458 55.65 -17.30 24.15
CA GLU A 458 55.99 -18.60 23.57
C GLU A 458 55.06 -19.70 24.13
N GLY A 459 54.64 -20.61 23.25
CA GLY A 459 53.68 -21.68 23.57
C GLY A 459 52.35 -21.59 22.81
N GLY A 460 51.41 -22.44 23.22
CA GLY A 460 50.08 -22.56 22.61
C GLY A 460 49.04 -21.68 23.27
N HIS A 461 48.38 -20.81 22.50
CA HIS A 461 47.30 -19.94 22.98
C HIS A 461 46.02 -20.22 22.19
N SER A 462 44.90 -20.31 22.90
CA SER A 462 43.58 -20.50 22.30
C SER A 462 42.98 -19.17 21.87
N TYR A 463 42.47 -19.08 20.64
CA TYR A 463 41.79 -17.89 20.12
C TYR A 463 40.40 -18.24 19.57
N PRO A 464 39.36 -17.43 19.88
CA PRO A 464 38.01 -17.67 19.37
C PRO A 464 37.91 -17.39 17.87
N VAL A 465 37.28 -18.30 17.14
CA VAL A 465 37.05 -18.17 15.71
C VAL A 465 35.90 -17.20 15.46
N GLN A 466 36.15 -16.16 14.64
CA GLN A 466 35.14 -15.20 14.22
C GLN A 466 34.75 -15.44 12.76
N ILE A 467 33.49 -15.16 12.42
CA ILE A 467 32.97 -15.32 11.05
C ILE A 467 32.50 -13.97 10.55
N LYS A 468 32.99 -13.60 9.37
CA LYS A 468 32.54 -12.45 8.60
C LYS A 468 32.21 -12.90 7.19
N ILE A 469 30.94 -12.78 6.80
CA ILE A 469 30.52 -13.05 5.43
C ILE A 469 30.59 -11.76 4.63
N ASN A 470 31.46 -11.72 3.61
CA ASN A 470 31.67 -10.53 2.79
C ASN A 470 30.40 -10.18 1.99
N LYS A 471 30.13 -8.88 1.82
CA LYS A 471 28.93 -8.33 1.13
C LYS A 471 27.57 -8.75 1.73
N ILE A 472 27.53 -9.35 2.92
CA ILE A 472 26.29 -9.69 3.65
C ILE A 472 26.30 -9.02 5.03
N ALA A 473 25.18 -8.41 5.42
CA ALA A 473 25.07 -7.75 6.71
C ALA A 473 25.07 -8.78 7.86
N ALA A 474 25.76 -8.48 8.97
CA ALA A 474 25.79 -9.34 10.16
C ALA A 474 24.40 -9.51 10.84
N ALA A 475 23.42 -8.68 10.49
CA ALA A 475 22.03 -8.84 10.89
C ALA A 475 21.27 -9.92 10.07
N SER A 476 21.77 -10.32 8.89
CA SER A 476 21.12 -11.25 7.96
C SER A 476 21.32 -12.74 8.28
N TYR A 477 22.21 -13.08 9.22
CA TYR A 477 22.52 -14.46 9.60
C TYR A 477 22.77 -14.60 11.10
N ARG A 478 22.51 -15.81 11.62
CA ARG A 478 22.91 -16.25 12.95
C ARG A 478 23.76 -17.51 12.82
N VAL A 479 24.91 -17.52 13.47
CA VAL A 479 25.69 -18.74 13.66
C VAL A 479 24.95 -19.59 14.70
N ARG A 480 24.61 -20.84 14.35
CA ARG A 480 23.93 -21.79 15.23
C ARG A 480 24.93 -22.69 15.94
N SER A 481 25.97 -23.12 15.24
CA SER A 481 27.11 -23.83 15.81
C SER A 481 28.36 -23.55 14.97
N LEU A 482 29.50 -23.65 15.64
CA LEU A 482 30.84 -23.46 15.09
C LEU A 482 31.73 -24.55 15.69
N ASP A 483 32.52 -25.22 14.85
CA ASP A 483 33.33 -26.37 15.27
C ASP A 483 34.65 -26.42 14.47
N PRO A 484 35.83 -26.25 15.09
CA PRO A 484 36.03 -25.88 16.49
C PRO A 484 35.62 -24.41 16.80
N LEU A 485 35.25 -24.14 18.06
CA LEU A 485 34.89 -22.80 18.56
C LEU A 485 36.12 -21.90 18.78
N GLU A 486 37.24 -22.49 19.17
CA GLU A 486 38.53 -21.83 19.36
C GLU A 486 39.63 -22.68 18.71
N ILE A 487 40.72 -22.04 18.28
CA ILE A 487 41.88 -22.73 17.69
C ILE A 487 43.10 -22.46 18.56
N THR A 488 43.85 -23.51 18.87
CA THR A 488 45.16 -23.38 19.50
C THR A 488 46.21 -22.99 18.45
N VAL A 489 46.82 -21.83 18.65
CA VAL A 489 47.92 -21.31 17.84
C VAL A 489 49.20 -21.42 18.66
N ASN A 490 50.18 -22.16 18.13
CA ASN A 490 51.50 -22.27 18.74
C ASN A 490 52.43 -21.22 18.12
N PHE A 491 53.00 -20.34 18.95
CA PHE A 491 54.07 -19.43 18.56
C PHE A 491 55.40 -19.99 19.04
N ASN A 492 56.33 -20.18 18.10
CA ASN A 492 57.70 -20.58 18.41
C ASN A 492 58.67 -19.54 17.84
N ARG A 493 59.70 -19.20 18.61
CA ARG A 493 60.66 -18.17 18.23
C ARG A 493 61.71 -18.76 17.30
N ASP A 494 62.03 -18.07 16.22
CA ASP A 494 63.01 -18.59 15.27
C ASP A 494 64.43 -18.44 15.85
N SER A 495 65.01 -19.56 16.30
CA SER A 495 66.43 -19.62 16.70
C SER A 495 67.34 -19.60 15.47
N GLY A 496 67.31 -18.48 14.75
CA GLY A 496 68.24 -18.17 13.68
C GLY A 496 69.64 -17.95 14.24
N ASP A 497 70.59 -18.76 13.79
CA ASP A 497 72.00 -18.70 14.20
C ASP A 497 72.70 -17.45 13.62
N TYR A 498 72.49 -16.30 14.27
CA TYR A 498 73.18 -15.04 13.95
C TYR A 498 74.64 -15.12 14.40
N LYS A 499 75.46 -15.76 13.55
CA LYS A 499 76.92 -15.74 13.65
C LYS A 499 77.43 -14.31 13.85
N GLN A 500 78.02 -14.04 15.00
CA GLN A 500 78.56 -12.72 15.33
C GLN A 500 79.64 -12.32 14.32
N ILE A 501 79.39 -11.26 13.56
CA ILE A 501 80.42 -10.61 12.74
C ILE A 501 81.30 -9.76 13.67
N LEU A 502 82.39 -10.36 14.16
CA LEU A 502 83.47 -9.61 14.80
C LEU A 502 84.28 -8.85 13.74
N PRO A 503 84.63 -7.56 13.96
CA PRO A 503 85.38 -6.79 13.00
C PRO A 503 86.88 -7.11 13.05
N GLY A 504 87.41 -7.57 11.92
CA GLY A 504 88.85 -7.50 11.61
C GLY A 504 89.68 -8.75 11.91
N THR A 505 90.18 -9.41 10.87
CA THR A 505 91.57 -9.19 10.42
C THR A 505 91.81 -9.80 9.03
N ASN A 506 92.82 -9.30 8.34
CA ASN A 506 93.03 -9.47 6.89
C ASN A 506 94.12 -10.51 6.59
N ARG A 507 93.88 -11.48 5.67
CA ARG A 507 94.93 -12.06 4.78
C ARG A 507 94.42 -13.02 3.68
N ARG A 508 94.64 -12.59 2.42
CA ARG A 508 95.06 -13.31 1.18
C ARG A 508 94.68 -14.80 0.92
N GLY A 509 94.21 -15.05 -0.31
CA GLY A 509 94.31 -16.33 -1.04
C GLY A 509 93.02 -16.68 -1.82
N SER A 510 92.81 -16.18 -3.04
CA SER A 510 93.29 -16.74 -4.33
C SER A 510 92.47 -17.93 -4.86
N GLY A 511 91.72 -17.74 -5.96
CA GLY A 511 91.37 -18.83 -6.89
C GLY A 511 89.95 -18.81 -7.51
N GLY A 512 89.87 -18.48 -8.80
CA GLY A 512 89.11 -19.30 -9.77
C GLY A 512 87.69 -18.89 -10.21
N LEU A 513 87.60 -18.37 -11.44
CA LEU A 513 86.62 -18.66 -12.51
C LEU A 513 85.10 -18.45 -12.20
N GLU A 514 84.37 -17.46 -12.74
CA GLU A 514 84.07 -17.05 -14.15
C GLU A 514 82.84 -17.77 -14.75
N GLN A 515 82.02 -17.02 -15.54
CA GLN A 515 80.89 -17.46 -16.40
C GLN A 515 79.57 -17.85 -15.69
N ASN A 516 78.35 -17.80 -16.25
CA ASN A 516 77.66 -17.11 -17.38
C ASN A 516 76.13 -17.42 -17.24
N LEU A 517 75.10 -16.75 -17.80
CA LEU A 517 74.94 -15.56 -18.67
C LEU A 517 73.54 -14.90 -18.43
N SER A 518 73.17 -13.94 -19.31
CA SER A 518 71.83 -13.45 -19.72
C SER A 518 70.64 -14.44 -19.65
N GLU A 519 69.43 -14.06 -19.22
CA GLU A 519 68.46 -13.13 -19.86
C GLU A 519 67.79 -13.73 -21.11
N GLU A 520 66.52 -14.16 -20.97
CA GLU A 520 65.59 -14.34 -22.10
C GLU A 520 64.15 -14.12 -21.63
N ALA A 521 63.57 -12.97 -22.01
CA ALA A 521 62.18 -12.62 -21.76
C ALA A 521 61.58 -11.99 -23.02
N ALA A 522 60.91 -12.79 -23.85
CA ALA A 522 60.17 -12.31 -25.01
C ALA A 522 58.99 -13.22 -25.38
N ALA A 523 57.83 -12.57 -25.57
CA ALA A 523 56.70 -12.97 -26.40
C ALA A 523 56.04 -14.37 -26.23
N SER A 524 54.74 -14.36 -25.88
CA SER A 524 53.67 -14.73 -26.84
C SER A 524 52.28 -14.65 -26.21
N ASN A 525 51.40 -13.84 -26.84
CA ASN A 525 49.92 -13.92 -26.91
C ASN A 525 49.12 -14.46 -25.72
#